data_AF-A0AA92DH76-F1
#
_entry.id   AF-A0AA92DH76-F1
#
_cell.length_a   1.000
_cell.length_b   1.000
_cell.length_c   1.000
_cell.angle_alpha   90.00
_cell.angle_beta   90.00
_cell.angle_gamma   90.00
#
_symmetry.space_group_name_H-M   'P 1'
#
loop_
_entity.id
_entity.type
_entity.pdbx_description
1 polymer ?
#
loop_
_entity_poly.entity_id
_entity_poly.type
_entity_poly.pdbx_seq_one_letter_code
_entity_poly.pdbx_strand_id
1 'polypeptide(L)'
;MVRPAAWGIAVTLMAGLAPLLPAHASDLPIDRIRAEVSRLVPPLWTVEEVTADPIPAPAPDGKPAAKSAESRAAVRIGARLRLAKPTYRVESRDGAVTFIRPVAEAGLEKTLSATAVATLGPNGWSARIELRNPEVLEGIGQPLEELPGRPVLAGSAEANRLRDQIARDTEARGAEEDARRRREEDLLARQTAATKAEHERAAAERRQEEARAAQVADLRARISEADRPVRIAAYEAALGGNDPSLRQIAMEAALQSRDAVLGNLALKDWIARRKAVPVQLYATKEDPHSETVLNNLGPLTLEIDSFNPISGAIAGRLGAPGYSIAKPSAAIGTLAQTTLTVNAYGCALSLRLTEHLTMDGLFRCQTLPALIARIVVD
;
A
#
# COMPACT_ATOMS: atom_id res chain seq x y z
N MET A 1 -70.51 2.18 -5.55
CA MET A 1 -71.82 1.59 -5.89
C MET A 1 -71.67 0.09 -5.72
N VAL A 2 -72.32 -0.65 -4.81
CA VAL A 2 -73.56 -0.52 -4.04
C VAL A 2 -73.41 -1.50 -2.85
N ARG A 3 -73.77 -1.08 -1.62
CA ARG A 3 -74.14 -2.02 -0.54
C ARG A 3 -75.41 -2.76 -0.96
N PRO A 4 -75.55 -4.06 -0.66
CA PRO A 4 -76.63 -4.43 0.30
C PRO A 4 -76.17 -5.52 1.29
N ALA A 5 -76.55 -5.43 2.56
CA ALA A 5 -77.79 -5.97 3.15
C ALA A 5 -77.71 -7.51 3.27
N ALA A 6 -77.49 -8.03 4.47
CA ALA A 6 -78.55 -8.40 5.41
C ALA A 6 -79.45 -9.53 4.89
N TRP A 7 -79.21 -10.74 5.40
CA TRP A 7 -80.14 -11.84 5.73
C TRP A 7 -79.33 -12.71 6.72
N GLY A 8 -79.73 -12.97 7.97
CA GLY A 8 -81.07 -13.30 8.41
C GLY A 8 -81.18 -14.82 8.48
N ILE A 9 -80.64 -15.45 9.53
CA ILE A 9 -81.13 -16.77 9.97
C ILE A 9 -81.38 -16.69 11.47
N ALA A 10 -82.67 -16.65 11.77
CA ALA A 10 -83.25 -16.86 13.07
C ALA A 10 -83.07 -18.32 13.50
N VAL A 11 -82.77 -18.55 14.78
CA VAL A 11 -83.03 -19.84 15.42
C VAL A 11 -83.99 -19.57 16.57
N THR A 12 -85.24 -19.97 16.34
CA THR A 12 -86.35 -19.84 17.29
C THR A 12 -86.49 -21.11 18.12
N LEU A 13 -86.46 -20.92 19.44
CA LEU A 13 -87.07 -21.65 20.57
C LEU A 13 -87.70 -23.05 20.39
N MET A 14 -87.45 -23.89 21.40
CA MET A 14 -88.48 -24.54 22.24
C MET A 14 -87.96 -24.54 23.69
N ALA A 15 -88.42 -23.68 24.60
CA ALA A 15 -89.67 -23.73 25.37
C ALA A 15 -89.77 -24.93 26.34
N GLY A 16 -89.11 -24.81 27.49
CA GLY A 16 -89.54 -25.43 28.76
C GLY A 16 -89.94 -24.29 29.70
N LEU A 17 -91.24 -24.07 29.87
CA LEU A 17 -91.81 -23.01 30.73
C LEU A 17 -91.56 -23.32 32.21
N ALA A 18 -90.84 -22.44 32.90
CA ALA A 18 -90.95 -22.25 34.34
C ALA A 18 -91.07 -20.74 34.61
N PRO A 19 -91.91 -20.31 35.57
CA PRO A 19 -92.15 -18.90 35.84
C PRO A 19 -90.89 -18.22 36.38
N LEU A 20 -90.57 -17.07 35.78
CA LEU A 20 -89.47 -16.16 36.11
C LEU A 20 -89.61 -15.62 37.54
N LEU A 21 -88.71 -16.06 38.42
CA LEU A 21 -88.38 -15.36 39.66
C LEU A 21 -87.53 -14.12 39.34
N PRO A 22 -87.61 -13.04 40.14
CA PRO A 22 -86.78 -11.86 39.93
C PRO A 22 -85.31 -12.23 40.16
N ALA A 23 -84.51 -12.13 39.10
CA ALA A 23 -83.06 -12.32 39.16
C ALA A 23 -82.45 -11.34 40.17
N HIS A 24 -81.98 -11.87 41.28
CA HIS A 24 -81.23 -11.11 42.27
C HIS A 24 -79.84 -10.83 41.73
N ALA A 25 -79.22 -9.73 42.16
CA ALA A 25 -77.83 -9.39 41.84
C ALA A 25 -76.81 -10.48 42.26
N SER A 26 -77.24 -11.52 42.98
CA SER A 26 -76.49 -12.72 43.36
C SER A 26 -76.38 -13.79 42.25
N ASP A 27 -77.10 -13.69 41.13
CA ASP A 27 -77.04 -14.63 40.00
C ASP A 27 -76.13 -14.15 38.85
N LEU A 28 -75.08 -13.38 39.17
CA LEU A 28 -74.05 -13.07 38.18
C LEU A 28 -73.15 -14.30 38.01
N PRO A 29 -73.00 -14.86 36.79
CA PRO A 29 -72.17 -16.03 36.58
C PRO A 29 -70.70 -15.68 36.81
N ILE A 30 -70.17 -16.08 37.98
CA ILE A 30 -68.77 -15.87 38.41
C ILE A 30 -67.80 -16.38 37.34
N ASP A 31 -68.15 -17.46 36.62
CA ASP A 31 -67.34 -18.01 35.53
C ASP A 31 -67.19 -17.05 34.34
N ARG A 32 -68.23 -16.25 34.06
CA ARG A 32 -68.19 -15.25 32.98
C ARG A 32 -67.35 -14.04 33.38
N ILE A 33 -67.41 -13.63 34.64
CA ILE A 33 -66.55 -12.59 35.20
C ILE A 33 -65.10 -13.05 35.22
N ARG A 34 -64.84 -14.30 35.63
CA ARG A 34 -63.51 -14.92 35.60
C ARG A 34 -62.94 -14.97 34.18
N ALA A 35 -63.73 -15.35 33.18
CA ALA A 35 -63.29 -15.38 31.78
C ALA A 35 -62.94 -13.98 31.26
N GLU A 36 -63.74 -12.97 31.62
CA GLU A 36 -63.51 -11.59 31.19
C GLU A 36 -62.31 -10.94 31.91
N VAL A 37 -62.12 -11.21 33.20
CA VAL A 37 -60.91 -10.79 33.94
C VAL A 37 -59.66 -11.47 33.39
N SER A 38 -59.73 -12.76 33.06
CA SER A 38 -58.60 -13.50 32.46
C SER A 38 -58.23 -12.97 31.07
N ARG A 39 -59.18 -12.38 30.34
CA ARG A 39 -58.94 -11.73 29.05
C ARG A 39 -58.22 -10.38 29.18
N LEU A 40 -58.41 -9.69 30.31
CA LEU A 40 -57.84 -8.37 30.58
C LEU A 40 -56.45 -8.44 31.23
N VAL A 41 -56.07 -9.61 31.75
CA VAL A 41 -54.80 -9.84 32.44
C VAL A 41 -53.74 -10.34 31.43
N PRO A 42 -52.51 -9.78 31.42
CA PRO A 42 -51.43 -10.24 30.54
C PRO A 42 -51.12 -11.74 30.72
N PRO A 43 -50.69 -12.46 29.67
CA PRO A 43 -50.54 -13.92 29.69
C PRO A 43 -49.49 -14.46 30.66
N LEU A 44 -48.68 -13.58 31.26
CA LEU A 44 -47.67 -13.94 32.28
C LEU A 44 -48.31 -14.19 33.66
N TRP A 45 -49.52 -13.69 33.89
CA TRP A 45 -50.26 -13.83 35.14
C TRP A 45 -51.34 -14.90 35.05
N THR A 46 -51.42 -15.74 36.06
CA THR A 46 -52.49 -16.72 36.25
C THR A 46 -53.50 -16.17 37.26
N VAL A 47 -54.80 -16.22 36.93
CA VAL A 47 -55.88 -15.85 37.85
C VAL A 47 -56.21 -17.08 38.71
N GLU A 48 -55.88 -17.05 40.00
CA GLU A 48 -56.13 -18.16 40.93
C GLU A 48 -57.53 -18.10 41.55
N GLU A 49 -57.94 -16.91 42.00
CA GLU A 49 -59.21 -16.71 42.71
C GLU A 49 -59.88 -15.41 42.27
N VAL A 50 -61.21 -15.42 42.12
CA VAL A 50 -62.02 -14.25 41.79
C VAL A 50 -63.18 -14.16 42.76
N THR A 51 -63.18 -13.11 43.58
CA THR A 51 -64.27 -12.76 44.48
C THR A 51 -65.09 -11.62 43.89
N ALA A 52 -66.39 -11.64 44.13
CA ALA A 52 -67.35 -10.71 43.56
C ALA A 52 -68.30 -10.22 44.66
N ASP A 53 -68.11 -8.99 45.13
CA ASP A 53 -68.92 -8.37 46.18
C ASP A 53 -69.88 -7.33 45.57
N PRO A 54 -71.20 -7.42 45.80
CA PRO A 54 -72.15 -6.45 45.26
C PRO A 54 -71.93 -5.07 45.88
N ILE A 55 -71.87 -4.03 45.04
CA ILE A 55 -71.82 -2.64 45.49
C ILE A 55 -73.27 -2.16 45.64
N PRO A 56 -73.76 -1.86 46.86
CA PRO A 56 -75.09 -1.30 47.02
C PRO A 56 -75.16 0.05 46.29
N ALA A 57 -76.19 0.23 45.46
CA ALA A 57 -76.41 1.49 44.76
C ALA A 57 -76.50 2.64 45.77
N PRO A 58 -75.86 3.81 45.52
CA PRO A 58 -76.00 4.95 46.40
C PRO A 58 -77.49 5.31 46.48
N ALA A 59 -78.03 5.35 47.69
CA ALA A 59 -79.39 5.77 47.93
C ALA A 59 -79.50 7.25 47.52
N PRO A 60 -80.32 7.62 46.52
CA PRO A 60 -80.75 9.00 46.41
C PRO A 60 -81.68 9.27 47.60
N ASP A 61 -81.50 10.40 48.27
CA ASP A 61 -82.37 10.83 49.36
C ASP A 61 -83.87 10.65 49.02
N GLY A 62 -84.51 9.73 49.73
CA GLY A 62 -85.91 9.72 50.19
C GLY A 62 -87.07 9.91 49.20
N LYS A 63 -87.50 8.85 48.48
CA LYS A 63 -88.91 8.50 48.07
C LYS A 63 -88.92 7.31 47.05
N PRO A 64 -90.04 6.58 46.87
CA PRO A 64 -90.04 5.23 46.31
C PRO A 64 -89.83 5.18 44.77
N ALA A 65 -89.21 4.07 44.35
CA ALA A 65 -88.70 3.81 43.01
C ALA A 65 -89.78 3.79 41.91
N ALA A 66 -89.59 4.61 40.88
CA ALA A 66 -90.26 4.45 39.59
C ALA A 66 -89.51 3.41 38.74
N LYS A 67 -90.27 2.45 38.20
CA LYS A 67 -89.84 1.46 37.20
C LYS A 67 -89.28 2.16 35.96
N SER A 68 -87.96 2.24 35.85
CA SER A 68 -87.26 2.50 34.58
C SER A 68 -86.41 1.27 34.23
N ALA A 69 -86.69 0.72 33.05
CA ALA A 69 -86.04 -0.42 32.45
C ALA A 69 -84.58 -0.12 32.15
N GLU A 70 -83.68 -0.62 33.01
CA GLU A 70 -82.29 -0.98 32.73
C GLU A 70 -81.74 -1.54 34.05
N SER A 71 -81.80 -2.86 34.23
CA SER A 71 -81.25 -3.52 35.41
C SER A 71 -79.72 -3.39 35.37
N ARG A 72 -79.21 -2.32 35.99
CA ARG A 72 -77.78 -2.06 36.20
C ARG A 72 -77.39 -2.53 37.59
N ALA A 73 -76.48 -3.49 37.67
CA ALA A 73 -75.88 -3.96 38.92
C ALA A 73 -74.38 -3.69 38.89
N ALA A 74 -73.83 -3.10 39.96
CA ALA A 74 -72.40 -2.87 40.11
C ALA A 74 -71.81 -3.87 41.10
N VAL A 75 -70.69 -4.50 40.74
CA VAL A 75 -69.99 -5.49 41.56
C VAL A 75 -68.52 -5.11 41.67
N ARG A 76 -67.99 -5.16 42.88
CA ARG A 76 -66.56 -5.06 43.15
C ARG A 76 -65.95 -6.44 42.97
N ILE A 77 -64.93 -6.53 42.13
CA ILE A 77 -64.23 -7.76 41.85
C ILE A 77 -62.84 -7.68 42.47
N GLY A 78 -62.48 -8.68 43.28
CA GLY A 78 -61.11 -8.94 43.69
C GLY A 78 -60.59 -10.18 42.95
N ALA A 79 -59.48 -10.05 42.23
CA ALA A 79 -58.83 -11.19 41.57
C ALA A 79 -57.41 -11.37 42.12
N ARG A 80 -57.10 -12.56 42.65
CA ARG A 80 -55.75 -12.94 43.05
C ARG A 80 -54.99 -13.44 41.82
N LEU A 81 -53.93 -12.72 41.48
CA LEU A 81 -53.05 -13.02 40.35
C LEU A 81 -51.74 -13.61 40.86
N ARG A 82 -51.23 -14.62 40.17
CA ARG A 82 -49.93 -15.22 40.43
C ARG A 82 -49.07 -15.24 39.18
N LEU A 83 -47.82 -14.78 39.29
CA LEU A 83 -46.90 -14.76 38.16
C LEU A 83 -46.40 -16.18 37.84
N ALA A 84 -46.56 -16.63 36.59
CA ALA A 84 -46.23 -18.00 36.19
C ALA A 84 -44.73 -18.26 35.99
N LYS A 85 -43.97 -17.26 35.52
CA LYS A 85 -42.54 -17.36 35.19
C LYS A 85 -41.77 -16.16 35.74
N PRO A 86 -40.47 -16.30 36.07
CA PRO A 86 -39.66 -15.15 36.44
C PRO A 86 -39.48 -14.21 35.26
N THR A 87 -39.41 -12.91 35.53
CA THR A 87 -39.30 -11.88 34.50
C THR A 87 -38.11 -10.97 34.75
N TYR A 88 -37.53 -10.50 33.65
CA TYR A 88 -36.27 -9.79 33.62
C TYR A 88 -36.38 -8.52 32.78
N ARG A 89 -35.51 -7.55 33.05
CA ARG A 89 -35.37 -6.32 32.26
C ARG A 89 -33.97 -6.27 31.65
N VAL A 90 -33.89 -5.85 30.38
CA VAL A 90 -32.62 -5.63 29.69
C VAL A 90 -31.95 -4.38 30.26
N GLU A 91 -30.70 -4.51 30.68
CA GLU A 91 -29.87 -3.42 31.19
C GLU A 91 -28.95 -2.86 30.10
N SER A 92 -28.21 -3.74 29.42
CA SER A 92 -27.34 -3.38 28.29
C SER A 92 -27.22 -4.53 27.30
N ARG A 93 -26.81 -4.22 26.07
CA ARG A 93 -26.61 -5.21 25.01
C ARG A 93 -25.27 -4.98 24.33
N ASP A 94 -24.41 -6.00 24.37
CA ASP A 94 -23.10 -5.98 23.74
C ASP A 94 -23.07 -7.10 22.69
N GLY A 95 -23.43 -6.73 21.46
CA GLY A 95 -23.52 -7.65 20.32
C GLY A 95 -24.57 -8.76 20.50
N ALA A 96 -24.08 -9.99 20.66
CA ALA A 96 -24.89 -11.22 20.78
C ALA A 96 -25.31 -11.53 22.24
N VAL A 97 -24.83 -10.75 23.21
CA VAL A 97 -25.06 -10.97 24.63
C VAL A 97 -25.92 -9.83 25.19
N THR A 98 -26.92 -10.22 25.99
CA THR A 98 -27.85 -9.29 26.62
C THR A 98 -27.72 -9.41 28.13
N PHE A 99 -27.36 -8.30 28.77
CA PHE A 99 -27.26 -8.23 30.22
C PHE A 99 -28.63 -7.93 30.81
N ILE A 100 -29.09 -8.79 31.71
CA ILE A 100 -30.44 -8.77 32.24
C ILE A 100 -30.45 -8.62 33.76
N ARG A 101 -31.48 -7.97 34.30
CA ARG A 101 -31.72 -7.80 35.74
C ARG A 101 -33.06 -8.43 36.13
N PRO A 102 -33.13 -9.22 37.21
CA PRO A 102 -34.41 -9.78 37.69
C PRO A 102 -35.35 -8.66 38.14
N VAL A 103 -36.65 -8.77 37.79
CA VAL A 103 -37.68 -7.79 38.12
C VAL A 103 -38.80 -8.41 38.97
N ALA A 104 -39.24 -9.61 38.63
CA ALA A 104 -40.21 -10.36 39.44
C ALA A 104 -39.91 -11.86 39.41
N GLU A 105 -40.16 -12.53 40.54
CA GLU A 105 -39.96 -13.97 40.70
C GLU A 105 -41.23 -14.76 40.36
N ALA A 106 -41.06 -16.00 39.93
CA ALA A 106 -42.19 -16.90 39.73
C ALA A 106 -42.92 -17.13 41.07
N GLY A 107 -44.24 -17.04 41.04
CA GLY A 107 -45.07 -17.14 42.25
C GLY A 107 -45.32 -15.81 42.96
N LEU A 108 -44.90 -14.67 42.40
CA LEU A 108 -45.32 -13.36 42.91
C LEU A 108 -46.84 -13.24 42.87
N GLU A 109 -47.44 -12.96 44.02
CA GLU A 109 -48.89 -12.77 44.16
C GLU A 109 -49.25 -11.29 44.23
N LYS A 110 -50.26 -10.88 43.47
CA LYS A 110 -50.84 -9.54 43.56
C LYS A 110 -52.36 -9.60 43.47
N THR A 111 -53.04 -8.63 44.08
CA THR A 111 -54.50 -8.53 44.04
C THR A 111 -54.93 -7.44 43.07
N LEU A 112 -55.61 -7.83 41.99
CA LEU A 112 -56.25 -6.92 41.05
C LEU A 112 -57.66 -6.60 41.53
N SER A 113 -57.95 -5.32 41.72
CA SER A 113 -59.27 -4.81 42.08
C SER A 113 -59.93 -4.21 40.84
N ALA A 114 -61.12 -4.67 40.51
CA ALA A 114 -61.90 -4.15 39.39
C ALA A 114 -63.33 -3.86 39.82
N THR A 115 -64.05 -3.05 39.04
CA THR A 115 -65.49 -2.83 39.19
C THR A 115 -66.16 -3.29 37.91
N ALA A 116 -67.07 -4.26 38.00
CA ALA A 116 -67.92 -4.63 36.88
C ALA A 116 -69.26 -3.91 36.99
N VAL A 117 -69.69 -3.29 35.89
CA VAL A 117 -71.07 -2.82 35.71
C VAL A 117 -71.75 -3.80 34.77
N ALA A 118 -72.71 -4.55 35.31
CA ALA A 118 -73.53 -5.49 34.55
C ALA A 118 -74.82 -4.79 34.10
N THR A 119 -75.05 -4.75 32.79
CA THR A 119 -76.27 -4.24 32.15
C THR A 119 -77.05 -5.40 31.52
N LEU A 120 -78.32 -5.56 31.89
CA LEU A 120 -79.19 -6.54 31.25
C LEU A 120 -79.75 -5.98 29.93
N GLY A 121 -79.29 -6.53 28.80
CA GLY A 121 -79.76 -6.17 27.46
C GLY A 121 -80.68 -7.24 26.84
N PRO A 122 -81.24 -6.98 25.65
CA PRO A 122 -82.17 -7.90 24.96
C PRO A 122 -81.54 -9.26 24.59
N ASN A 123 -80.20 -9.37 24.60
CA ASN A 123 -79.44 -10.59 24.29
C ASN A 123 -78.77 -11.20 25.54
N GLY A 124 -79.23 -10.84 26.74
CA GLY A 124 -78.69 -11.30 28.02
C GLY A 124 -77.80 -10.27 28.72
N TRP A 125 -77.21 -10.68 29.85
CA TRP A 125 -76.30 -9.84 30.64
C TRP A 125 -75.02 -9.48 29.85
N SER A 126 -74.66 -8.21 29.82
CA SER A 126 -73.34 -7.72 29.39
C SER A 126 -72.63 -7.08 30.60
N ALA A 127 -71.34 -7.38 30.78
CA ALA A 127 -70.53 -6.83 31.86
C ALA A 127 -69.42 -5.96 31.28
N ARG A 128 -69.32 -4.72 31.77
CA ARG A 128 -68.19 -3.83 31.48
C ARG A 128 -67.31 -3.78 32.72
N ILE A 129 -66.05 -4.20 32.59
CA ILE A 129 -65.09 -4.24 33.70
C ILE A 129 -64.16 -3.03 33.60
N GLU A 130 -64.09 -2.25 34.68
CA GLU A 130 -63.14 -1.15 34.85
C GLU A 130 -62.14 -1.50 35.95
N LEU A 131 -60.85 -1.50 35.62
CA LEU A 131 -59.77 -1.81 36.56
C LEU A 131 -59.54 -0.61 37.49
N ARG A 132 -59.46 -0.84 38.81
CA ARG A 132 -59.18 0.22 39.78
C ARG A 132 -57.70 0.40 40.09
N ASN A 133 -56.88 -0.63 39.87
CA ASN A 133 -55.43 -0.61 40.08
C ASN A 133 -54.67 -1.24 38.90
N PRO A 134 -54.77 -0.67 37.68
CA PRO A 134 -54.09 -1.20 36.50
C PRO A 134 -52.56 -1.24 36.63
N GLU A 135 -51.96 -0.37 37.45
CA GLU A 135 -50.52 -0.28 37.71
C GLU A 135 -49.92 -1.57 38.29
N VAL A 136 -50.74 -2.44 38.88
CA VAL A 136 -50.34 -3.76 39.38
C VAL A 136 -49.80 -4.66 38.27
N LEU A 137 -50.29 -4.45 37.04
CA LEU A 137 -49.94 -5.19 35.83
C LEU A 137 -48.78 -4.56 35.06
N GLU A 138 -48.31 -3.38 35.46
CA GLU A 138 -47.24 -2.65 34.77
C GLU A 138 -45.86 -2.99 35.34
N GLY A 139 -44.82 -2.89 34.50
CA GLY A 139 -43.42 -2.90 34.93
C GLY A 139 -42.78 -4.27 35.22
N ILE A 140 -43.47 -5.37 34.91
CA ILE A 140 -43.04 -6.74 35.29
C ILE A 140 -41.87 -7.25 34.45
N GLY A 141 -41.51 -6.62 33.33
CA GLY A 141 -40.42 -7.07 32.47
C GLY A 141 -40.84 -8.20 31.52
N GLN A 142 -39.86 -8.87 30.91
CA GLN A 142 -40.07 -9.93 29.92
C GLN A 142 -39.57 -11.29 30.43
N PRO A 143 -40.20 -12.41 30.05
CA PRO A 143 -39.71 -13.74 30.36
C PRO A 143 -38.40 -14.02 29.61
N LEU A 144 -37.58 -14.95 30.12
CA LEU A 144 -36.24 -15.23 29.60
C LEU A 144 -36.24 -15.61 28.11
N GLU A 145 -37.30 -16.28 27.65
CA GLU A 145 -37.43 -16.79 26.28
C GLU A 145 -37.71 -15.70 25.24
N GLU A 146 -38.20 -14.53 25.67
CA GLU A 146 -38.50 -13.39 24.79
C GLU A 146 -37.32 -12.41 24.66
N LEU A 147 -36.25 -12.63 25.44
CA LEU A 147 -35.07 -11.77 25.43
C LEU A 147 -34.16 -12.11 24.24
N PRO A 148 -33.67 -11.10 23.49
CA PRO A 148 -32.80 -11.34 22.34
C PRO A 148 -31.40 -11.76 22.78
N GLY A 149 -30.79 -12.72 22.07
CA GLY A 149 -29.39 -13.12 22.29
C GLY A 149 -29.19 -14.04 23.51
N ARG A 150 -27.94 -14.21 23.96
CA ARG A 150 -27.62 -14.99 25.16
C ARG A 150 -27.85 -14.13 26.41
N PRO A 151 -28.84 -14.45 27.26
CA PRO A 151 -29.09 -13.69 28.48
C PRO A 151 -28.02 -13.99 29.53
N VAL A 152 -27.43 -12.96 30.14
CA VAL A 152 -26.49 -13.09 31.26
C VAL A 152 -26.92 -12.12 32.36
N LEU A 153 -26.98 -12.61 33.60
CA LEU A 153 -27.38 -11.78 34.74
C LEU A 153 -26.36 -10.67 35.00
N ALA A 154 -26.80 -9.42 34.95
CA ALA A 154 -25.98 -8.26 35.24
C ALA A 154 -25.44 -8.33 36.68
N GLY A 155 -24.13 -8.09 36.84
CA GLY A 155 -23.45 -8.18 38.14
C GLY A 155 -23.02 -9.60 38.55
N SER A 156 -23.34 -10.64 37.77
CA SER A 156 -22.80 -11.99 38.00
C SER A 156 -21.29 -12.07 37.69
N ALA A 157 -20.60 -13.04 38.30
CA ALA A 157 -19.19 -13.30 37.99
C ALA A 157 -18.96 -13.66 36.51
N GLU A 158 -19.95 -14.29 35.87
CA GLU A 158 -19.94 -14.57 34.42
C GLU A 158 -20.05 -13.28 33.60
N ALA A 159 -20.96 -12.37 33.96
CA ALA A 159 -21.12 -11.09 33.28
C ALA A 159 -19.86 -10.23 33.35
N ASN A 160 -19.21 -10.15 34.51
CA ASN A 160 -17.99 -9.36 34.67
C ASN A 160 -16.84 -9.93 33.84
N ARG A 161 -16.61 -11.25 33.89
CA ARG A 161 -15.58 -11.91 33.06
C ARG A 161 -15.79 -11.67 31.58
N LEU A 162 -17.04 -11.69 31.13
CA LEU A 162 -17.39 -11.49 29.72
C LEU A 162 -17.18 -10.03 29.29
N ARG A 163 -17.53 -9.05 30.13
CA ARG A 163 -17.23 -7.64 29.88
C ARG A 163 -15.72 -7.40 29.80
N ASP A 164 -14.96 -7.96 30.73
CA ASP A 164 -13.50 -7.85 30.72
C ASP A 164 -12.87 -8.52 29.50
N GLN A 165 -13.46 -9.62 29.02
CA GLN A 165 -13.03 -10.27 27.79
C GLN A 165 -13.32 -9.40 26.56
N ILE A 166 -14.54 -8.89 26.43
CA ILE A 166 -14.93 -8.01 25.31
C ILE A 166 -14.07 -6.74 25.28
N ALA A 167 -13.81 -6.14 26.44
CA ALA A 167 -12.96 -4.95 26.55
C ALA A 167 -11.53 -5.24 26.07
N ARG A 168 -10.92 -6.33 26.55
CA ARG A 168 -9.57 -6.75 26.13
C ARG A 168 -9.49 -7.07 24.64
N ASP A 169 -10.49 -7.77 24.11
CA ASP A 169 -10.52 -8.11 22.67
C ASP A 169 -10.68 -6.86 21.80
N THR A 170 -11.46 -5.88 22.24
CA THR A 170 -11.65 -4.60 21.52
C THR A 170 -10.37 -3.78 21.53
N GLU A 171 -9.72 -3.68 22.68
CA GLU A 171 -8.43 -2.98 22.83
C GLU A 171 -7.33 -3.65 21.99
N ALA A 172 -7.25 -4.99 22.02
CA ALA A 172 -6.28 -5.75 21.24
C ALA A 172 -6.46 -5.52 19.73
N ARG A 173 -7.71 -5.52 19.24
CA ARG A 173 -8.01 -5.22 17.82
C ARG A 173 -7.65 -3.80 17.44
N GLY A 174 -7.96 -2.81 18.29
CA GLY A 174 -7.57 -1.42 18.06
C GLY A 174 -6.05 -1.25 17.97
N ALA A 175 -5.31 -1.85 18.91
CA ALA A 175 -3.85 -1.82 18.92
C ALA A 175 -3.25 -2.52 17.67
N GLU A 176 -3.82 -3.63 17.23
CA GLU A 176 -3.37 -4.34 16.03
C GLU A 176 -3.61 -3.51 14.75
N GLU A 177 -4.78 -2.88 14.62
CA GLU A 177 -5.10 -2.02 13.49
C GLU A 177 -4.21 -0.78 13.43
N ASP A 178 -3.96 -0.13 14.57
CA ASP A 178 -3.06 1.02 14.65
C ASP A 178 -1.61 0.61 14.31
N ALA A 179 -1.17 -0.55 14.79
CA ALA A 179 0.14 -1.08 14.44
C ALA A 179 0.24 -1.41 12.94
N ARG A 180 -0.84 -1.91 12.32
CA ARG A 180 -0.90 -2.14 10.87
C ARG A 180 -0.81 -0.83 10.10
N ARG A 181 -1.59 0.19 10.48
CA ARG A 181 -1.57 1.52 9.83
C ARG A 181 -0.18 2.15 9.89
N ARG A 182 0.47 2.12 11.05
CA ARG A 182 1.85 2.64 11.20
C ARG A 182 2.84 1.93 10.29
N ARG A 183 2.76 0.60 10.18
CA ARG A 183 3.61 -0.16 9.26
C ARG A 183 3.35 0.20 7.80
N GLU A 184 2.10 0.38 7.41
CA GLU A 184 1.73 0.79 6.05
C GLU A 184 2.24 2.21 5.73
N GLU A 185 2.06 3.16 6.65
CA GLU A 185 2.58 4.53 6.54
C GLU A 185 4.11 4.55 6.46
N ASP A 186 4.81 3.78 7.30
CA ASP A 186 6.26 3.65 7.27
C ASP A 186 6.76 3.06 5.94
N LEU A 187 6.06 2.06 5.39
CA LEU A 187 6.39 1.48 4.10
C LEU A 187 6.20 2.49 2.96
N LEU A 188 5.10 3.24 2.95
CA LEU A 188 4.85 4.31 1.99
C LEU A 188 5.91 5.42 2.10
N ALA A 189 6.28 5.81 3.31
CA ALA A 189 7.34 6.79 3.55
C ALA A 189 8.70 6.30 3.02
N ARG A 190 9.03 5.02 3.24
CA ARG A 190 10.26 4.42 2.68
C ARG A 190 10.25 4.34 1.16
N GLN A 191 9.13 3.99 0.54
CA GLN A 191 8.99 3.93 -0.92
C GLN A 191 9.10 5.33 -1.55
N THR A 192 8.46 6.34 -0.96
CA THR A 192 8.55 7.72 -1.44
C THR A 192 9.96 8.31 -1.24
N ALA A 193 10.64 7.99 -0.14
CA ALA A 193 12.03 8.37 0.05
C ALA A 193 12.97 7.68 -0.95
N ALA A 194 12.77 6.38 -1.22
CA ALA A 194 13.57 5.64 -2.19
C ALA A 194 13.41 6.18 -3.62
N THR A 195 12.16 6.38 -4.06
CA THR A 195 11.86 6.96 -5.38
C THR A 195 12.41 8.38 -5.53
N LYS A 196 12.31 9.21 -4.48
CA LYS A 196 12.93 10.54 -4.49
C LYS A 196 14.46 10.47 -4.62
N ALA A 197 15.10 9.57 -3.88
CA ALA A 197 16.54 9.39 -3.95
C ALA A 197 17.00 8.88 -5.34
N GLU A 198 16.23 7.99 -5.97
CA GLU A 198 16.49 7.53 -7.35
C GLU A 198 16.32 8.67 -8.36
N HIS A 199 15.28 9.49 -8.23
CA HIS A 199 15.10 10.67 -9.09
C HIS A 199 16.25 11.68 -8.94
N GLU A 200 16.75 11.91 -7.72
CA GLU A 200 17.88 12.80 -7.48
C GLU A 200 19.18 12.25 -8.08
N ARG A 201 19.42 10.93 -7.98
CA ARG A 201 20.57 10.26 -8.63
C ARG A 201 20.49 10.36 -10.15
N ALA A 202 19.35 10.02 -10.75
CA ALA A 202 19.14 10.13 -12.19
C ALA A 202 19.24 11.58 -12.70
N ALA A 203 18.83 12.57 -11.90
CA ALA A 203 19.00 13.98 -12.23
C ALA A 203 20.46 14.45 -12.10
N ALA A 204 21.24 13.88 -11.17
CA ALA A 204 22.66 14.14 -11.06
C ALA A 204 23.44 13.53 -12.25
N GLU A 205 23.13 12.29 -12.62
CA GLU A 205 23.72 11.61 -13.78
C GLU A 205 23.45 12.37 -15.08
N ARG A 206 22.18 12.75 -15.33
CA ARG A 206 21.83 13.58 -16.51
C ARG A 206 22.60 14.90 -16.55
N ARG A 207 22.74 15.60 -15.43
CA ARG A 207 23.54 16.84 -15.38
C ARG A 207 25.02 16.60 -15.67
N GLN A 208 25.58 15.47 -15.23
CA GLN A 208 26.96 15.12 -15.55
C GLN A 208 27.12 14.78 -17.03
N GLU A 209 26.17 14.06 -17.62
CA GLU A 209 26.17 13.75 -19.05
C GLU A 209 26.00 15.01 -19.91
N GLU A 210 25.06 15.90 -19.56
CA GLU A 210 24.86 17.18 -20.22
C GLU A 210 26.12 18.07 -20.11
N ALA A 211 26.76 18.11 -18.94
CA ALA A 211 28.01 18.84 -18.77
C ALA A 211 29.14 18.27 -19.63
N ARG A 212 29.25 16.94 -19.71
CA ARG A 212 30.23 16.28 -20.61
C ARG A 212 29.92 16.55 -22.08
N ALA A 213 28.67 16.46 -22.49
CA ALA A 213 28.25 16.77 -23.85
C ALA A 213 28.56 18.23 -24.22
N ALA A 214 28.33 19.17 -23.29
CA ALA A 214 28.69 20.57 -23.47
C ALA A 214 30.21 20.78 -23.62
N GLN A 215 31.02 20.08 -22.82
CA GLN A 215 32.48 20.13 -22.93
C GLN A 215 32.97 19.58 -24.29
N VAL A 216 32.42 18.45 -24.73
CA VAL A 216 32.73 17.88 -26.06
C VAL A 216 32.34 18.85 -27.17
N ALA A 217 31.16 19.48 -27.08
CA ALA A 217 30.69 20.45 -28.06
C ALA A 217 31.56 21.70 -28.10
N ASP A 218 31.92 22.26 -26.95
CA ASP A 218 32.82 23.42 -26.83
C ASP A 218 34.21 23.10 -27.40
N LEU A 219 34.77 21.94 -27.07
CA LEU A 219 36.06 21.51 -27.63
C LEU A 219 35.98 21.39 -29.16
N ARG A 220 34.93 20.75 -29.70
CA ARG A 220 34.75 20.62 -31.15
C ARG A 220 34.62 21.97 -31.85
N ALA A 221 33.93 22.93 -31.23
CA ALA A 221 33.81 24.29 -31.75
C ALA A 221 35.18 24.98 -31.83
N ARG A 222 35.97 24.93 -30.75
CA ARG A 222 37.32 25.53 -30.70
C ARG A 222 38.31 24.85 -31.63
N ILE A 223 38.22 23.53 -31.79
CA ILE A 223 39.06 22.77 -32.74
C ILE A 223 38.76 23.16 -34.19
N SER A 224 37.49 23.46 -34.49
CA SER A 224 37.05 23.84 -35.84
C SER A 224 37.23 25.33 -36.13
N GLU A 225 37.72 26.11 -35.17
CA GLU A 225 37.82 27.56 -35.27
C GLU A 225 38.81 28.02 -36.35
N ALA A 226 38.63 29.21 -36.91
CA ALA A 226 39.56 29.73 -37.91
C ALA A 226 40.91 30.14 -37.30
N ASP A 227 40.90 30.56 -36.03
CA ASP A 227 42.07 31.10 -35.36
C ASP A 227 43.05 30.00 -34.92
N ARG A 228 44.27 30.05 -35.48
CA ARG A 228 45.30 29.02 -35.31
C ARG A 228 45.82 28.90 -33.87
N PRO A 229 46.20 30.00 -33.17
CA PRO A 229 46.60 29.94 -31.76
C PRO A 229 45.50 29.38 -30.84
N VAL A 230 44.23 29.77 -31.03
CA VAL A 230 43.12 29.25 -30.22
C VAL A 230 42.93 27.75 -30.40
N ARG A 231 43.01 27.27 -31.65
CA ARG A 231 43.03 25.84 -31.95
C ARG A 231 44.16 25.11 -31.26
N ILE A 232 45.39 25.59 -31.38
CA ILE A 232 46.57 24.94 -30.77
C ILE A 232 46.37 24.84 -29.25
N ALA A 233 45.94 25.91 -28.60
CA ALA A 233 45.66 25.91 -27.16
C ALA A 233 44.53 24.92 -26.79
N ALA A 234 43.49 24.79 -27.61
CA ALA A 234 42.41 23.82 -27.39
C ALA A 234 42.90 22.37 -27.50
N TYR A 235 43.76 22.07 -28.48
CA TYR A 235 44.40 20.76 -28.61
C TYR A 235 45.35 20.45 -27.46
N GLU A 236 46.18 21.42 -27.04
CA GLU A 236 47.06 21.25 -25.88
C GLU A 236 46.27 20.97 -24.59
N ALA A 237 45.19 21.72 -24.36
CA ALA A 237 44.31 21.51 -23.21
C ALA A 237 43.62 20.15 -23.24
N ALA A 238 43.15 19.70 -24.41
CA ALA A 238 42.49 18.42 -24.56
C ALA A 238 43.46 17.23 -24.42
N LEU A 239 44.67 17.33 -25.00
CA LEU A 239 45.69 16.29 -24.92
C LEU A 239 46.28 16.18 -23.50
N GLY A 240 46.51 17.31 -22.84
CA GLY A 240 46.97 17.38 -21.45
C GLY A 240 45.90 17.10 -20.39
N GLY A 241 44.62 17.19 -20.76
CA GLY A 241 43.49 16.96 -19.86
C GLY A 241 43.38 15.51 -19.39
N ASN A 242 42.65 15.27 -18.29
CA ASN A 242 42.48 13.93 -17.70
C ASN A 242 41.39 13.08 -18.38
N ASP A 243 40.51 13.66 -19.19
CA ASP A 243 39.42 12.92 -19.86
C ASP A 243 39.96 12.13 -21.06
N PRO A 244 39.91 10.78 -21.03
CA PRO A 244 40.40 9.95 -22.13
C PRO A 244 39.61 10.12 -23.42
N SER A 245 38.31 10.42 -23.34
CA SER A 245 37.43 10.54 -24.50
C SER A 245 37.72 11.81 -25.28
N LEU A 246 37.86 12.94 -24.57
CA LEU A 246 38.26 14.22 -25.17
C LEU A 246 39.65 14.13 -25.77
N ARG A 247 40.57 13.44 -25.08
CA ARG A 247 41.93 13.21 -25.57
C ARG A 247 41.95 12.40 -26.86
N GLN A 248 41.19 11.32 -26.94
CA GLN A 248 41.11 10.50 -28.15
C GLN A 248 40.58 11.30 -29.33
N ILE A 249 39.49 12.06 -29.14
CA ILE A 249 38.93 12.95 -30.17
C ILE A 249 39.96 13.97 -30.64
N ALA A 250 40.68 14.59 -29.71
CA ALA A 250 41.74 15.55 -30.02
C ALA A 250 42.93 14.89 -30.73
N MET A 251 43.32 13.67 -30.34
CA MET A 251 44.41 12.94 -30.96
C MET A 251 44.08 12.56 -32.40
N GLU A 252 42.90 11.97 -32.65
CA GLU A 252 42.44 11.60 -33.98
C GLU A 252 42.33 12.83 -34.89
N ALA A 253 41.71 13.91 -34.41
CA ALA A 253 41.56 15.14 -35.18
C ALA A 253 42.91 15.84 -35.46
N ALA A 254 43.85 15.81 -34.52
CA ALA A 254 45.18 16.38 -34.70
C ALA A 254 46.04 15.59 -35.69
N LEU A 255 45.97 14.25 -35.68
CA LEU A 255 46.69 13.41 -36.64
C LEU A 255 46.12 13.50 -38.06
N GLN A 256 44.80 13.71 -38.19
CA GLN A 256 44.16 13.98 -39.48
C GLN A 256 44.39 15.42 -39.98
N SER A 257 44.83 16.31 -39.09
CA SER A 257 45.11 17.70 -39.45
C SER A 257 46.34 17.82 -40.34
N ARG A 258 46.29 18.73 -41.33
CA ARG A 258 47.45 19.08 -42.16
C ARG A 258 48.46 20.00 -41.46
N ASP A 259 48.19 20.43 -40.22
CA ASP A 259 49.11 21.28 -39.45
C ASP A 259 50.18 20.44 -38.74
N ALA A 260 51.45 20.63 -39.11
CA ALA A 260 52.58 19.91 -38.55
C ALA A 260 52.75 20.12 -37.03
N VAL A 261 52.28 21.27 -36.49
CA VAL A 261 52.33 21.53 -35.04
C VAL A 261 51.33 20.64 -34.29
N LEU A 262 50.12 20.48 -34.83
CA LEU A 262 49.09 19.63 -34.25
C LEU A 262 49.48 18.16 -34.34
N GLY A 263 49.99 17.72 -35.49
CA GLY A 263 50.53 16.37 -35.65
C GLY A 263 51.66 16.08 -34.66
N ASN A 264 52.57 17.03 -34.42
CA ASN A 264 53.63 16.89 -33.42
C ASN A 264 53.09 16.76 -32.00
N LEU A 265 52.10 17.56 -31.62
CA LEU A 265 51.46 17.48 -30.29
C LEU A 265 50.82 16.10 -30.07
N ALA A 266 50.08 15.61 -31.06
CA ALA A 266 49.46 14.29 -31.00
C ALA A 266 50.49 13.16 -30.92
N LEU A 267 51.55 13.21 -31.73
CA LEU A 267 52.63 12.22 -31.69
C LEU A 267 53.38 12.24 -30.36
N LYS A 268 53.61 13.42 -29.77
CA LYS A 268 54.23 13.55 -28.44
C LYS A 268 53.36 12.89 -27.37
N ASP A 269 52.04 13.13 -27.36
CA ASP A 269 51.13 12.47 -26.42
C ASP A 269 51.09 10.95 -26.64
N TRP A 270 51.03 10.51 -27.90
CA TRP A 270 51.04 9.09 -28.26
C TRP A 270 52.32 8.37 -27.78
N ILE A 271 53.52 8.91 -28.07
CA ILE A 271 54.80 8.33 -27.61
C ILE A 271 54.87 8.34 -26.08
N ALA A 272 54.46 9.43 -25.41
CA ALA A 272 54.53 9.54 -23.95
C ALA A 272 53.75 8.45 -23.21
N ARG A 273 52.74 7.84 -23.86
CA ARG A 273 51.88 6.81 -23.26
C ARG A 273 52.26 5.39 -23.65
N ARG A 274 53.12 5.21 -24.65
CA ARG A 274 53.53 3.88 -25.15
C ARG A 274 54.85 3.47 -24.49
N LYS A 275 54.89 2.24 -23.98
CA LYS A 275 56.14 1.62 -23.47
C LYS A 275 56.88 0.82 -24.53
N ALA A 276 56.14 0.29 -25.49
CA ALA A 276 56.69 -0.50 -26.58
C ALA A 276 55.90 -0.20 -27.85
N VAL A 277 56.61 -0.03 -28.95
CA VAL A 277 56.06 0.30 -30.26
C VAL A 277 56.56 -0.72 -31.28
N PRO A 278 55.67 -1.55 -31.84
CA PRO A 278 56.06 -2.51 -32.86
C PRO A 278 56.40 -1.77 -34.17
N VAL A 279 57.53 -2.13 -34.77
CA VAL A 279 57.99 -1.59 -36.05
C VAL A 279 57.86 -2.70 -37.09
N GLN A 280 56.96 -2.50 -38.04
CA GLN A 280 56.78 -3.39 -39.18
C GLN A 280 57.85 -3.07 -40.23
N LEU A 281 58.61 -4.09 -40.63
CA LEU A 281 59.63 -3.96 -41.66
C LEU A 281 59.13 -4.57 -42.98
N TYR A 282 59.49 -3.94 -44.09
CA TYR A 282 59.21 -4.41 -45.43
C TYR A 282 60.48 -4.35 -46.28
N ALA A 283 60.62 -5.31 -47.20
CA ALA A 283 61.73 -5.36 -48.15
C ALA A 283 61.61 -4.21 -49.17
N THR A 284 62.75 -3.68 -49.61
CA THR A 284 62.81 -2.67 -50.67
C THR A 284 62.97 -3.36 -52.02
N LYS A 285 62.36 -2.80 -53.06
CA LYS A 285 62.59 -3.26 -54.45
C LYS A 285 63.96 -2.86 -54.99
N GLU A 286 64.65 -1.94 -54.31
CA GLU A 286 65.94 -1.39 -54.71
C GLU A 286 67.09 -2.35 -54.39
N ASP A 287 66.99 -3.09 -53.27
CA ASP A 287 68.02 -4.03 -52.82
C ASP A 287 67.52 -5.49 -52.90
N PRO A 288 68.07 -6.34 -53.78
CA PRO A 288 67.62 -7.74 -53.95
C PRO A 288 67.93 -8.63 -52.72
N HIS A 289 68.80 -8.19 -51.81
CA HIS A 289 69.11 -8.92 -50.57
C HIS A 289 68.18 -8.53 -49.39
N SER A 290 67.27 -7.57 -49.58
CA SER A 290 66.42 -7.05 -48.51
C SER A 290 65.39 -8.06 -47.99
N GLU A 291 64.85 -8.93 -48.85
CA GLU A 291 63.92 -10.01 -48.45
C GLU A 291 64.58 -11.04 -47.54
N THR A 292 65.80 -11.47 -47.87
CA THR A 292 66.57 -12.41 -47.05
C THR A 292 66.88 -11.81 -45.68
N VAL A 293 67.20 -10.52 -45.62
CA VAL A 293 67.49 -9.82 -44.37
C VAL A 293 66.22 -9.64 -43.53
N LEU A 294 65.09 -9.32 -44.15
CA LEU A 294 63.79 -9.22 -43.48
C LEU A 294 63.40 -10.54 -42.79
N ASN A 295 63.54 -11.67 -43.49
CA ASN A 295 63.24 -12.99 -42.93
C ASN A 295 64.11 -13.35 -41.72
N ASN A 296 65.32 -12.79 -41.63
CA ASN A 296 66.27 -13.08 -40.55
C ASN A 296 66.19 -12.10 -39.36
N LEU A 297 65.67 -10.88 -39.57
CA LEU A 297 65.60 -9.84 -38.52
C LEU A 297 64.47 -10.07 -37.51
N GLY A 298 63.38 -10.75 -37.90
CA GLY A 298 62.23 -10.96 -37.02
C GLY A 298 61.46 -9.67 -36.70
N PRO A 299 60.50 -9.71 -35.75
CA PRO A 299 59.69 -8.54 -35.39
C PRO A 299 60.52 -7.51 -34.64
N LEU A 300 60.67 -6.31 -35.20
CA LEU A 300 61.39 -5.20 -34.58
C LEU A 300 60.47 -4.45 -33.62
N THR A 301 60.94 -4.14 -32.42
CA THR A 301 60.20 -3.35 -31.42
C THR A 301 61.09 -2.22 -30.88
N LEU A 302 60.51 -1.03 -30.76
CA LEU A 302 61.07 0.10 -30.03
C LEU A 302 60.49 0.12 -28.62
N GLU A 303 61.30 -0.24 -27.63
CA GLU A 303 60.98 -0.08 -26.20
C GLU A 303 61.38 1.33 -25.76
N ILE A 304 60.47 2.04 -25.10
CA ILE A 304 60.68 3.43 -24.66
C ILE A 304 60.94 3.41 -23.15
N ASP A 305 62.17 3.71 -22.75
CA ASP A 305 62.58 3.79 -21.33
C ASP A 305 62.27 5.17 -20.76
N SER A 306 62.51 6.23 -21.54
CA SER A 306 62.17 7.59 -21.16
C SER A 306 61.88 8.48 -22.38
N PHE A 307 60.96 9.43 -22.18
CA PHE A 307 60.58 10.41 -23.19
C PHE A 307 60.43 11.79 -22.55
N ASN A 308 61.01 12.81 -23.18
CA ASN A 308 60.83 14.21 -22.79
C ASN A 308 59.84 14.89 -23.76
N PRO A 309 58.61 15.23 -23.32
CA PRO A 309 57.59 15.82 -24.21
C PRO A 309 57.95 17.24 -24.67
N ILE A 310 58.81 17.97 -23.94
CA ILE A 310 59.23 19.32 -24.30
C ILE A 310 60.21 19.25 -25.47
N SER A 311 61.32 18.54 -25.28
CA SER A 311 62.40 18.44 -26.28
C SER A 311 62.15 17.39 -27.37
N GLY A 312 61.19 16.47 -27.15
CA GLY A 312 60.97 15.32 -28.02
C GLY A 312 62.04 14.24 -27.91
N ALA A 313 62.97 14.34 -26.95
CA ALA A 313 64.04 13.36 -26.78
C ALA A 313 63.49 12.02 -26.30
N ILE A 314 63.95 10.94 -26.93
CA ILE A 314 63.58 9.56 -26.65
C ILE A 314 64.84 8.79 -26.27
N ALA A 315 64.78 8.03 -25.19
CA ALA A 315 65.77 7.02 -24.87
C ALA A 315 65.06 5.69 -24.62
N GLY A 316 65.65 4.60 -25.09
CA GLY A 316 65.02 3.30 -25.03
C GLY A 316 65.90 2.20 -25.58
N ARG A 317 65.25 1.14 -26.09
CA ARG A 317 65.92 0.00 -26.72
C ARG A 317 65.26 -0.31 -28.05
N LEU A 318 66.07 -0.57 -29.06
CA LEU A 318 65.60 -1.01 -30.36
C LEU A 318 66.14 -2.42 -30.62
N GLY A 319 65.27 -3.36 -30.93
CA GLY A 319 65.69 -4.72 -31.23
C GLY A 319 64.55 -5.66 -31.56
N ALA A 320 64.93 -6.83 -32.05
CA ALA A 320 64.03 -7.96 -32.26
C ALA A 320 64.28 -8.98 -31.15
N PRO A 321 63.33 -9.21 -30.23
CA PRO A 321 63.52 -10.15 -29.13
C PRO A 321 63.88 -11.55 -29.66
N GLY A 322 65.05 -12.07 -29.25
CA GLY A 322 65.49 -13.44 -29.60
C GLY A 322 66.31 -13.60 -30.90
N TYR A 323 66.60 -12.53 -31.65
CA TYR A 323 67.37 -12.62 -32.90
C TYR A 323 68.80 -12.07 -32.76
N SER A 324 69.77 -12.73 -33.41
CA SER A 324 71.21 -12.45 -33.26
C SER A 324 71.69 -11.18 -33.98
N ILE A 325 70.98 -10.76 -35.03
CA ILE A 325 71.37 -9.63 -35.91
C ILE A 325 70.95 -8.28 -35.30
N ALA A 326 69.87 -8.25 -34.51
CA ALA A 326 69.34 -7.06 -33.88
C ALA A 326 69.11 -7.29 -32.37
N LYS A 327 70.19 -7.62 -31.65
CA LYS A 327 70.14 -7.66 -30.17
C LYS A 327 69.58 -6.32 -29.66
N PRO A 328 68.68 -6.32 -28.65
CA PRO A 328 68.18 -5.10 -28.04
C PRO A 328 69.36 -4.21 -27.66
N SER A 329 69.44 -3.05 -28.29
CA SER A 329 70.54 -2.11 -28.11
C SER A 329 70.00 -0.77 -27.66
N ALA A 330 70.79 -0.05 -26.85
CA ALA A 330 70.42 1.26 -26.38
C ALA A 330 70.15 2.17 -27.60
N ALA A 331 68.94 2.72 -27.62
CA ALA A 331 68.42 3.54 -28.67
C ALA A 331 68.23 4.96 -28.15
N ILE A 332 68.74 5.94 -28.91
CA ILE A 332 68.58 7.36 -28.61
C ILE A 332 67.97 8.01 -29.84
N GLY A 333 66.92 8.78 -29.63
CA GLY A 333 66.17 9.39 -30.71
C GLY A 333 65.56 10.73 -30.33
N THR A 334 64.93 11.33 -31.32
CA THR A 334 64.16 12.55 -31.17
C THR A 334 62.91 12.48 -32.03
N LEU A 335 61.80 12.98 -31.49
CA LEU A 335 60.60 13.32 -32.23
C LEU A 335 60.62 14.82 -32.49
N ALA A 336 60.80 15.19 -33.75
CA ALA A 336 60.80 16.58 -34.20
C ALA A 336 59.70 16.77 -35.26
N GLN A 337 58.74 17.65 -34.97
CA GLN A 337 57.56 17.87 -35.80
C GLN A 337 56.80 16.56 -36.04
N THR A 338 56.81 16.05 -37.26
CA THR A 338 56.14 14.79 -37.63
C THR A 338 57.13 13.66 -37.92
N THR A 339 58.40 13.82 -37.54
CA THR A 339 59.48 12.89 -37.87
C THR A 339 60.08 12.32 -36.60
N LEU A 340 60.08 11.00 -36.49
CA LEU A 340 60.74 10.23 -35.45
C LEU A 340 62.06 9.70 -36.00
N THR A 341 63.17 10.09 -35.37
CA THR A 341 64.50 9.56 -35.70
C THR A 341 65.05 8.84 -34.48
N VAL A 342 65.44 7.58 -34.63
CA VAL A 342 65.98 6.75 -33.55
C VAL A 342 67.25 6.07 -34.04
N ASN A 343 68.34 6.21 -33.30
CA ASN A 343 69.62 5.60 -33.61
C ASN A 343 69.96 4.54 -32.57
N ALA A 344 70.38 3.36 -33.00
CA ALA A 344 70.76 2.25 -32.13
C ALA A 344 71.84 1.40 -32.82
N TYR A 345 72.99 1.22 -32.17
CA TYR A 345 74.11 0.35 -32.58
C TYR A 345 74.37 0.27 -34.11
N GLY A 346 74.72 1.40 -34.75
CA GLY A 346 75.03 1.44 -36.18
C GLY A 346 73.81 1.33 -37.12
N CYS A 347 72.60 1.30 -36.56
CA CYS A 347 71.34 1.41 -37.26
C CYS A 347 70.65 2.76 -36.97
N ALA A 348 69.94 3.28 -37.96
CA ALA A 348 69.13 4.48 -37.90
C ALA A 348 67.73 4.17 -38.45
N LEU A 349 66.72 4.46 -37.64
CA LEU A 349 65.31 4.41 -37.97
C LEU A 349 64.83 5.85 -38.16
N SER A 350 64.39 6.20 -39.36
CA SER A 350 63.80 7.51 -39.66
C SER A 350 62.40 7.31 -40.21
N LEU A 351 61.40 7.81 -39.49
CA LEU A 351 59.99 7.63 -39.81
C LEU A 351 59.28 8.97 -39.83
N ARG A 352 58.35 9.16 -40.76
CA ARG A 352 57.54 10.37 -40.87
C ARG A 352 56.06 10.01 -40.87
N LEU A 353 55.26 10.80 -40.15
CA LEU A 353 53.81 10.65 -40.17
C LEU A 353 53.27 10.85 -41.59
N THR A 354 52.43 9.91 -42.01
CA THR A 354 51.71 9.91 -43.29
C THR A 354 50.24 10.25 -43.07
N GLU A 355 49.50 10.50 -44.16
CA GLU A 355 48.05 10.74 -44.12
C GLU A 355 47.24 9.52 -43.66
N HIS A 356 47.86 8.33 -43.61
CA HIS A 356 47.20 7.07 -43.23
C HIS A 356 47.35 6.73 -41.74
N LEU A 357 47.67 7.71 -40.89
CA LEU A 357 47.92 7.49 -39.45
C LEU A 357 49.03 6.46 -39.20
N THR A 358 50.01 6.39 -40.11
CA THR A 358 51.21 5.58 -39.94
C THR A 358 52.45 6.45 -39.98
N MET A 359 53.49 6.08 -39.23
CA MET A 359 54.81 6.63 -39.44
C MET A 359 55.59 5.70 -40.36
N ASP A 360 55.84 6.16 -41.60
CA ASP A 360 56.55 5.39 -42.62
C ASP A 360 57.93 6.00 -42.88
N GLY A 361 58.90 5.16 -43.20
CA GLY A 361 60.23 5.61 -43.57
C GLY A 361 61.21 4.47 -43.73
N LEU A 362 62.46 4.68 -43.32
CA LEU A 362 63.55 3.76 -43.59
C LEU A 362 64.26 3.32 -42.30
N PHE A 363 64.57 2.04 -42.26
CA PHE A 363 65.50 1.45 -41.31
C PHE A 363 66.79 1.09 -42.05
N ARG A 364 67.89 1.74 -41.67
CA ARG A 364 69.20 1.59 -42.31
C ARG A 364 70.22 1.15 -41.27
N CYS A 365 70.98 0.11 -41.55
CA CYS A 365 72.15 -0.26 -40.73
C CYS A 365 73.41 -0.22 -41.59
N GLN A 366 74.56 0.11 -41.00
CA GLN A 366 75.84 0.20 -41.72
C GLN A 366 76.19 -1.08 -42.51
N THR A 367 75.73 -2.24 -42.06
CA THR A 367 76.06 -3.56 -42.63
C THR A 367 74.88 -4.26 -43.31
N LEU A 368 73.69 -3.64 -43.36
CA LEU A 368 72.47 -4.25 -43.91
C LEU A 368 71.85 -3.35 -45.00
N PRO A 369 71.16 -3.93 -46.00
CA PRO A 369 70.39 -3.17 -46.98
C PRO A 369 69.30 -2.33 -46.29
N ALA A 370 68.85 -1.27 -46.97
CA ALA A 370 67.79 -0.44 -46.43
C ALA A 370 66.46 -1.19 -46.44
N LEU A 371 65.73 -1.12 -45.32
CA LEU A 371 64.38 -1.67 -45.19
C LEU A 371 63.37 -0.53 -45.04
N ILE A 372 62.16 -0.73 -45.55
CA ILE A 372 61.04 0.16 -45.28
C ILE A 372 60.53 -0.17 -43.88
N ALA A 373 60.33 0.84 -43.06
CA ALA A 373 59.79 0.69 -41.72
C ALA A 373 58.46 1.44 -41.60
N ARG A 374 57.51 0.82 -40.89
CA ARG A 374 56.18 1.37 -40.62
C ARG A 374 55.80 1.16 -39.17
N ILE A 375 55.24 2.19 -38.56
CA ILE A 375 54.60 2.14 -37.26
C ILE A 375 53.15 2.60 -37.43
N VAL A 376 52.20 1.87 -36.87
CA VAL A 376 50.80 2.29 -36.81
C VAL A 376 50.61 3.21 -35.61
N VAL A 377 49.98 4.37 -35.81
CA VAL A 377 49.66 5.32 -34.74
C VAL A 377 48.18 5.12 -34.38
N ASP A 378 47.94 4.30 -33.35
CA ASP A 378 46.63 3.96 -32.80
C ASP A 378 46.35 4.61 -31.43
#